data_AF-A0AA90UEY9-F1
#
_entry.id   AF-A0AA90UEY9-F1
#
_cell.length_a   1.000
_cell.length_b   1.000
_cell.length_c   1.000
_cell.angle_alpha   90.00
_cell.angle_beta   90.00
_cell.angle_gamma   90.00
#
_symmetry.space_group_name_H-M   'P 1'
#
loop_
_entity.id
_entity.type
_entity.pdbx_description
1 polymer ?
#
loop_
_entity_poly.entity_id
_entity_poly.type
_entity_poly.pdbx_seq_one_letter_code
_entity_poly.pdbx_strand_id
1 'polypeptide(L)'
;MIQRKQTLFLLLAVIVCALGLFFPIGSIAPEGMGTDSMVYNLGVVTGEGGLAISATCIPLFVLLSVTAILSLVTIFLYKNRKVQMSICKCTMLLQVMWVIDYVLILLGIIPIPEVQGKMDIEFAACLPIVSLILVAMAYKGVNDDEKLVKAADRIR
;
A
#
# COMPACT_ATOMS: atom_id res chain seq x y z
N MET A 1 -9.76 -23.07 10.70
CA MET A 1 -10.99 -22.40 10.21
C MET A 1 -10.59 -21.03 9.66
N ILE A 2 -10.30 -20.95 8.36
CA ILE A 2 -9.83 -19.74 7.66
C ILE A 2 -10.97 -18.71 7.42
N GLN A 3 -12.14 -18.96 8.03
CA GLN A 3 -13.44 -18.38 7.70
C GLN A 3 -13.83 -17.29 8.71
N ARG A 4 -12.92 -16.35 8.96
CA ARG A 4 -13.23 -15.12 9.70
C ARG A 4 -13.25 -13.96 8.74
N LYS A 5 -14.16 -13.00 8.93
CA LYS A 5 -14.29 -11.81 8.06
C LYS A 5 -12.95 -11.03 7.93
N GLN A 6 -12.06 -11.14 8.92
CA GLN A 6 -10.71 -10.54 8.92
C GLN A 6 -9.79 -11.07 7.80
N THR A 7 -9.79 -12.38 7.52
CA THR A 7 -8.92 -12.95 6.48
C THR A 7 -9.35 -12.49 5.10
N LEU A 8 -10.65 -12.25 4.88
CA LEU A 8 -11.17 -11.66 3.66
C LEU A 8 -10.67 -10.21 3.47
N PHE A 9 -10.70 -9.38 4.52
CA PHE A 9 -10.18 -8.01 4.44
C PHE A 9 -8.68 -7.98 4.15
N LEU A 10 -7.90 -8.86 4.79
CA LEU A 10 -6.46 -8.98 4.52
C LEU A 10 -6.19 -9.49 3.10
N LEU A 11 -6.97 -10.43 2.60
CA LEU A 11 -6.83 -10.94 1.24
C LEU A 11 -7.13 -9.84 0.21
N LEU A 12 -8.21 -9.07 0.42
CA LEU A 12 -8.52 -7.92 -0.43
C LEU A 12 -7.41 -6.87 -0.36
N ALA A 13 -6.84 -6.60 0.81
CA ALA A 13 -5.71 -5.68 0.95
C ALA A 13 -4.48 -6.15 0.13
N VAL A 14 -4.19 -7.45 0.12
CA VAL A 14 -3.11 -8.02 -0.72
C VAL A 14 -3.40 -7.80 -2.20
N ILE A 15 -4.63 -8.07 -2.66
CA ILE A 15 -5.03 -7.88 -4.06
C ILE A 15 -4.91 -6.41 -4.45
N VAL A 16 -5.41 -5.50 -3.61
CA VAL A 16 -5.35 -4.05 -3.86
C VAL A 16 -3.90 -3.55 -3.91
N CYS A 17 -3.04 -4.00 -2.99
CA CYS A 17 -1.60 -3.66 -3.05
C CYS A 17 -0.93 -4.23 -4.31
N ALA A 18 -1.25 -5.46 -4.68
CA ALA A 18 -0.70 -6.08 -5.87
C ALA A 18 -1.10 -5.30 -7.13
N LEU A 19 -2.38 -4.93 -7.27
CA LEU A 19 -2.84 -4.06 -8.35
C LEU A 19 -2.14 -2.70 -8.32
N GLY A 20 -2.00 -2.09 -7.13
CA GLY A 20 -1.28 -0.82 -6.98
C GLY A 20 0.16 -0.87 -7.49
N LEU A 21 0.86 -2.00 -7.34
CA LEU A 21 2.24 -2.15 -7.82
C LEU A 21 2.36 -2.11 -9.35
N PHE A 22 1.33 -2.58 -10.08
CA PHE A 22 1.36 -2.69 -11.54
C PHE A 22 0.69 -1.53 -12.28
N PHE A 23 -0.02 -0.65 -11.57
CA PHE A 23 -0.73 0.48 -12.16
C PHE A 23 0.04 1.80 -11.98
N PRO A 24 -0.11 2.76 -12.92
CA PRO A 24 0.51 4.07 -12.80
C PRO A 24 -0.15 4.87 -11.67
N ILE A 25 0.66 5.41 -10.78
CA ILE A 25 0.26 6.20 -9.60
C ILE A 25 0.22 7.70 -9.90
N GLY A 26 0.72 8.13 -11.04
CA GLY A 26 0.59 9.50 -11.52
C GLY A 26 0.98 9.62 -12.97
N SER A 27 0.63 10.74 -13.56
CA SER A 27 1.02 11.13 -14.91
C SER A 27 1.71 12.48 -14.87
N ILE A 28 2.69 12.68 -15.73
CA ILE A 28 3.40 13.96 -15.87
C ILE A 28 3.27 14.36 -17.33
N ALA A 29 2.54 15.45 -17.54
CA ALA A 29 2.40 16.06 -18.85
C ALA A 29 3.74 16.72 -19.26
N PRO A 30 4.22 16.49 -20.49
CA PRO A 30 5.45 17.11 -20.97
C PRO A 30 5.27 18.62 -21.16
N GLU A 31 6.33 19.40 -20.91
CA GLU A 31 6.32 20.86 -21.15
C GLU A 31 6.33 21.24 -22.64
N GLY A 32 6.30 20.27 -23.57
CA GLY A 32 6.35 20.46 -25.03
C GLY A 32 5.59 19.39 -25.82
N MET A 33 5.91 19.20 -27.10
CA MET A 33 5.31 18.15 -27.94
C MET A 33 5.88 16.77 -27.57
N GLY A 34 5.18 16.04 -26.72
CA GLY A 34 5.54 14.68 -26.31
C GLY A 34 4.34 13.90 -25.78
N THR A 35 4.54 12.63 -25.49
CA THR A 35 3.57 11.75 -24.84
C THR A 35 3.72 11.84 -23.32
N ASP A 36 2.61 11.74 -22.60
CA ASP A 36 2.57 11.78 -21.13
C ASP A 36 3.45 10.68 -20.52
N SER A 37 4.25 11.07 -19.51
CA SER A 37 5.08 10.11 -18.78
C SER A 37 4.28 9.53 -17.61
N MET A 38 4.27 8.21 -17.49
CA MET A 38 3.50 7.50 -16.48
C MET A 38 4.40 7.12 -15.31
N VAL A 39 4.09 7.62 -14.11
CA VAL A 39 4.81 7.32 -12.88
C VAL A 39 4.25 6.03 -12.28
N TYR A 40 5.10 5.05 -12.07
CA TYR A 40 4.82 3.80 -11.37
C TYR A 40 5.53 3.75 -10.02
N ASN A 41 5.15 2.80 -9.18
CA ASN A 41 5.83 2.57 -7.90
C ASN A 41 7.34 2.28 -8.06
N LEU A 42 7.80 1.69 -9.16
CA LEU A 42 9.22 1.34 -9.37
C LEU A 42 10.03 2.41 -10.11
N GLY A 43 9.36 3.31 -10.82
CA GLY A 43 10.01 4.24 -11.74
C GLY A 43 9.02 4.87 -12.70
N VAL A 44 9.52 5.56 -13.72
CA VAL A 44 8.69 6.28 -14.69
C VAL A 44 8.82 5.65 -16.06
N VAL A 45 7.70 5.42 -16.72
CA VAL A 45 7.68 5.09 -18.15
C VAL A 45 7.61 6.40 -18.90
N THR A 46 8.70 6.74 -19.59
CA THR A 46 8.76 7.95 -20.42
C THR A 46 7.96 7.74 -21.70
N GLY A 47 7.63 8.83 -22.38
CA GLY A 47 6.86 8.82 -23.63
C GLY A 47 7.41 7.93 -24.76
N GLU A 48 8.68 7.53 -24.67
CA GLU A 48 9.37 6.61 -25.60
C GLU A 48 9.14 5.12 -25.27
N GLY A 49 8.39 4.81 -24.21
CA GLY A 49 8.02 3.44 -23.81
C GLY A 49 9.07 2.71 -22.97
N GLY A 50 10.16 3.38 -22.59
CA GLY A 50 11.19 2.84 -21.69
C GLY A 50 10.84 3.07 -20.22
N LEU A 51 10.95 2.02 -19.40
CA LEU A 51 10.89 2.16 -17.94
C LEU A 51 12.24 2.65 -17.42
N ALA A 52 12.28 3.89 -16.93
CA ALA A 52 13.41 4.43 -16.17
C ALA A 52 13.18 4.15 -14.68
N ILE A 53 14.00 3.27 -14.09
CA ILE A 53 13.98 3.02 -12.65
C ILE A 53 14.53 4.27 -11.96
N SER A 54 13.69 4.91 -11.14
CA SER A 54 14.07 6.12 -10.41
C SER A 54 14.34 5.79 -8.95
N ALA A 55 15.47 6.30 -8.43
CA ALA A 55 15.82 6.13 -7.02
C ALA A 55 14.75 6.71 -6.07
N THR A 56 14.04 7.75 -6.51
CA THR A 56 12.94 8.39 -5.77
C THR A 56 11.69 7.49 -5.70
N CYS A 57 11.46 6.64 -6.69
CA CYS A 57 10.30 5.74 -6.71
C CYS A 57 10.57 4.43 -5.94
N ILE A 58 11.82 3.97 -5.84
CA ILE A 58 12.17 2.70 -5.16
C ILE A 58 11.52 2.55 -3.76
N PRO A 59 11.54 3.58 -2.87
CA PRO A 59 10.89 3.47 -1.57
C PRO A 59 9.38 3.18 -1.66
N LEU A 60 8.65 3.77 -2.62
CA LEU A 60 7.24 3.47 -2.87
C LEU A 60 7.02 2.00 -3.21
N PHE A 61 7.83 1.44 -4.12
CA PHE A 61 7.77 0.03 -4.48
C PHE A 61 8.06 -0.89 -3.29
N VAL A 62 9.10 -0.59 -2.52
CA VAL A 62 9.51 -1.41 -1.37
C VAL A 62 8.43 -1.38 -0.29
N LEU A 63 7.93 -0.19 0.07
CA LEU A 63 6.90 -0.04 1.10
C LEU A 63 5.62 -0.78 0.74
N LEU A 64 5.15 -0.66 -0.51
CA LEU A 64 3.93 -1.33 -0.96
C LEU A 64 4.11 -2.85 -1.07
N SER A 65 5.28 -3.31 -1.53
CA SER A 65 5.63 -4.73 -1.62
C SER A 65 5.72 -5.39 -0.24
N VAL A 66 6.42 -4.76 0.71
CA VAL A 66 6.53 -5.25 2.09
C VAL A 66 5.16 -5.29 2.75
N THR A 67 4.32 -4.27 2.51
CA THR A 67 2.94 -4.26 2.98
C THR A 67 2.16 -5.47 2.45
N ALA A 68 2.21 -5.75 1.15
CA ALA A 68 1.54 -6.90 0.55
C ALA A 68 2.00 -8.24 1.15
N ILE A 69 3.32 -8.41 1.32
CA ILE A 69 3.91 -9.62 1.92
C ILE A 69 3.46 -9.77 3.37
N LEU A 70 3.50 -8.71 4.18
CA LEU A 70 3.07 -8.74 5.57
C LEU A 70 1.58 -9.05 5.69
N SER A 71 0.72 -8.45 4.85
CA SER A 71 -0.70 -8.77 4.80
C SER A 71 -0.94 -10.24 4.47
N LEU A 72 -0.19 -10.81 3.52
CA LEU A 72 -0.27 -12.23 3.16
C LEU A 72 0.16 -13.14 4.33
N VAL A 73 1.31 -12.84 4.95
CA VAL A 73 1.82 -13.58 6.13
C VAL A 73 0.80 -13.53 7.27
N THR A 74 0.16 -12.37 7.47
CA THR A 74 -0.86 -12.17 8.51
C THR A 74 -2.05 -13.12 8.37
N ILE A 75 -2.43 -13.50 7.15
CA ILE A 75 -3.51 -14.47 6.88
C ILE A 75 -3.15 -15.86 7.45
N PHE A 76 -1.91 -16.29 7.27
CA PHE A 76 -1.44 -17.59 7.78
C PHE A 76 -1.23 -17.61 9.30
N LEU A 77 -1.03 -16.44 9.93
CA LEU A 77 -0.84 -16.30 11.37
C LEU A 77 -2.15 -16.31 12.18
N TYR A 78 -3.24 -16.85 11.64
CA TYR A 78 -4.57 -16.92 12.27
C TYR A 78 -4.60 -17.56 13.67
N LYS A 79 -3.58 -18.35 14.03
CA LYS A 79 -3.47 -18.98 15.35
C LYS A 79 -3.06 -17.97 16.45
N ASN A 80 -2.28 -16.94 16.10
CA ASN A 80 -1.67 -16.01 17.05
C ASN A 80 -2.26 -14.60 16.92
N ARG A 81 -3.42 -14.36 17.53
CA ARG A 81 -4.16 -13.09 17.45
C ARG A 81 -3.34 -11.87 17.87
N LYS A 82 -2.52 -12.00 18.91
CA LYS A 82 -1.61 -10.94 19.38
C LYS A 82 -0.59 -10.54 18.30
N VAL A 83 0.02 -11.51 17.63
CA VAL A 83 0.98 -11.27 16.55
C VAL A 83 0.27 -10.70 15.33
N GLN A 84 -0.91 -11.23 14.99
CA GLN A 84 -1.74 -10.73 13.89
C GLN A 84 -2.07 -9.23 14.07
N MET A 85 -2.44 -8.81 15.29
CA MET A 85 -2.67 -7.40 15.61
C MET A 85 -1.41 -6.54 15.47
N SER A 86 -0.26 -7.01 15.93
CA SER A 86 1.01 -6.29 15.80
C SER A 86 1.44 -6.14 14.35
N ILE A 87 1.29 -7.18 13.52
CA ILE A 87 1.61 -7.09 12.09
C ILE A 87 0.64 -6.13 11.40
N CYS A 88 -0.67 -6.19 11.66
CA CYS A 88 -1.60 -5.21 11.09
C CYS A 88 -1.22 -3.76 11.44
N LYS A 89 -0.77 -3.48 12.68
CA LYS A 89 -0.27 -2.15 13.05
C LYS A 89 0.97 -1.76 12.26
N CYS A 90 1.92 -2.68 12.08
CA CYS A 90 3.11 -2.46 11.26
C CYS A 90 2.73 -2.16 9.80
N THR A 91 1.83 -2.96 9.22
CA THR A 91 1.32 -2.77 7.85
C THR A 91 0.61 -1.43 7.67
N MET A 92 -0.19 -0.99 8.66
CA MET A 92 -0.80 0.35 8.64
C MET A 92 0.26 1.45 8.68
N LEU A 93 1.30 1.32 9.49
CA LEU A 93 2.40 2.28 9.56
C LEU A 93 3.17 2.38 8.23
N LEU A 94 3.45 1.25 7.58
CA LEU A 94 4.10 1.22 6.26
C LEU A 94 3.26 1.93 5.19
N GLN A 95 1.95 1.73 5.22
CA GLN A 95 1.04 2.43 4.30
C GLN A 95 1.01 3.95 4.54
N VAL A 96 1.06 4.38 5.80
CA VAL A 96 1.17 5.81 6.12
C VAL A 96 2.49 6.39 5.60
N MET A 97 3.60 5.67 5.76
CA MET A 97 4.89 6.07 5.19
C MET A 97 4.84 6.18 3.66
N TRP A 98 4.17 5.24 2.99
CA TRP A 98 3.97 5.30 1.54
C TRP A 98 3.19 6.55 1.12
N VAL A 99 2.12 6.90 1.83
CA VAL A 99 1.33 8.11 1.54
C VAL A 99 2.16 9.38 1.75
N ILE A 100 2.97 9.43 2.81
CA ILE A 100 3.87 10.58 3.07
C ILE A 100 4.85 10.73 1.91
N ASP A 101 5.52 9.65 1.52
CA ASP A 101 6.50 9.64 0.44
C ASP A 101 5.89 10.08 -0.90
N TYR A 102 4.70 9.54 -1.22
CA TYR A 102 3.94 9.95 -2.40
C TYR A 102 3.58 11.45 -2.40
N VAL A 103 3.15 11.99 -1.25
CA VAL A 103 2.84 13.43 -1.12
C VAL A 103 4.10 14.30 -1.24
N LEU A 104 5.25 13.86 -0.73
CA LEU A 104 6.51 14.59 -0.88
C LEU A 104 6.96 14.67 -2.34
N ILE A 105 6.73 13.61 -3.12
CA ILE A 105 6.97 13.56 -4.56
C ILE A 105 5.98 14.49 -5.28
N LEU A 106 4.68 14.39 -4.96
CA LEU A 106 3.63 15.22 -5.55
C LEU A 106 3.86 16.72 -5.33
N LEU A 107 4.34 17.12 -4.14
CA LEU A 107 4.67 18.50 -3.81
C LEU A 107 6.00 18.99 -4.41
N GLY A 108 6.74 18.11 -5.10
CA GLY A 108 8.05 18.43 -5.69
C GLY A 108 9.16 18.64 -4.67
N ILE A 109 8.96 18.24 -3.39
CA ILE A 109 10.00 18.29 -2.36
C ILE A 109 11.07 17.23 -2.66
N ILE A 110 10.64 16.06 -3.14
CA ILE A 110 11.52 15.01 -3.64
C ILE A 110 11.24 14.86 -5.15
N PRO A 111 11.97 15.58 -6.01
CA PRO A 111 11.74 15.51 -7.45
C PRO A 111 12.14 14.14 -8.00
N ILE A 112 11.46 13.74 -9.07
CA ILE A 112 11.86 12.59 -9.89
C ILE A 112 12.80 13.15 -10.97
N PRO A 113 14.13 12.93 -10.89
CA PRO A 113 15.08 13.60 -11.78
C PRO A 113 14.91 13.23 -13.26
N GLU A 114 14.27 12.11 -13.56
CA GLU A 114 14.03 11.61 -14.90
C GLU A 114 12.94 12.37 -15.67
N VAL A 115 12.12 13.17 -14.98
CA VAL A 115 10.96 13.87 -15.55
C VAL A 115 10.80 15.26 -14.95
N GLN A 116 10.48 16.23 -15.82
CA GLN A 116 10.23 17.61 -15.43
C GLN A 116 8.78 17.95 -15.76
N GLY A 117 8.05 18.45 -14.76
CA GLY A 117 6.64 18.82 -14.91
C GLY A 117 5.87 18.67 -13.61
N LYS A 118 4.61 19.08 -13.63
CA LYS A 118 3.68 18.82 -12.52
C LYS A 118 3.16 17.39 -12.63
N MET A 119 3.15 16.70 -11.50
CA MET A 119 2.57 15.36 -11.40
C MET A 119 1.07 15.48 -11.13
N ASP A 120 0.29 14.86 -12.01
CA ASP A 120 -1.15 14.65 -11.84
C ASP A 120 -1.40 13.30 -11.16
N ILE A 121 -2.45 13.27 -10.34
CA ILE A 121 -2.81 12.10 -9.53
C ILE A 121 -3.64 11.13 -10.36
N GLU A 122 -3.16 9.90 -10.50
CA GLU A 122 -3.90 8.82 -11.15
C GLU A 122 -4.71 7.99 -10.13
N PHE A 123 -5.70 7.25 -10.63
CA PHE A 123 -6.55 6.40 -9.78
C PHE A 123 -5.75 5.42 -8.91
N ALA A 124 -4.63 4.89 -9.40
CA ALA A 124 -3.87 3.90 -8.63
C ALA A 124 -3.28 4.46 -7.33
N ALA A 125 -3.11 5.79 -7.21
CA ALA A 125 -2.66 6.44 -5.98
C ALA A 125 -3.65 6.26 -4.81
N CYS A 126 -4.93 6.00 -5.10
CA CYS A 126 -5.92 5.73 -4.05
C CYS A 126 -5.86 4.29 -3.53
N LEU A 127 -5.28 3.34 -4.29
CA LEU A 127 -5.28 1.91 -3.93
C LEU A 127 -4.55 1.63 -2.60
N PRO A 128 -3.37 2.22 -2.31
CA PRO A 128 -2.70 2.06 -1.01
C PRO A 128 -3.54 2.58 0.16
N ILE A 129 -4.32 3.66 -0.05
CA ILE A 129 -5.26 4.21 0.94
C ILE A 129 -6.42 3.24 1.19
N VAL A 130 -6.98 2.65 0.13
CA VAL A 130 -8.02 1.61 0.25
C VAL A 130 -7.47 0.40 1.02
N SER A 131 -6.24 -0.01 0.74
CA SER A 131 -5.57 -1.09 1.47
C SER A 131 -5.41 -0.77 2.95
N LEU A 132 -5.01 0.47 3.30
CA LEU A 132 -4.93 0.93 4.68
C LEU A 132 -6.27 0.76 5.43
N ILE A 133 -7.39 1.14 4.80
CA ILE A 133 -8.74 0.99 5.39
C ILE A 133 -9.06 -0.49 5.61
N LEU A 134 -8.78 -1.35 4.63
CA LEU A 134 -9.01 -2.80 4.73
C LEU A 134 -8.21 -3.43 5.87
N VAL A 135 -6.92 -3.05 6.01
CA VAL A 135 -6.07 -3.52 7.11
C VAL A 135 -6.58 -3.01 8.46
N ALA A 136 -7.06 -1.78 8.54
CA ALA A 136 -7.67 -1.23 9.76
C ALA A 136 -8.96 -1.98 10.16
N MET A 137 -9.80 -2.33 9.18
CA MET A 137 -10.98 -3.17 9.42
C MET A 137 -10.60 -4.58 9.90
N ALA A 138 -9.57 -5.17 9.29
CA ALA A 138 -9.03 -6.46 9.74
C ALA A 138 -8.52 -6.37 11.18
N TYR A 139 -7.73 -5.35 11.52
CA TYR A 139 -7.23 -5.10 12.88
C TYR A 139 -8.37 -5.01 13.90
N LYS A 140 -9.39 -4.19 13.61
CA LYS A 140 -10.56 -4.05 14.48
C LYS A 140 -11.23 -5.38 14.73
N GLY A 141 -11.45 -6.16 13.67
CA GLY A 141 -12.01 -7.50 13.77
C GLY A 141 -11.20 -8.40 14.72
N VAL A 142 -9.86 -8.46 14.55
CA VAL A 142 -9.00 -9.33 15.37
C VAL A 142 -9.04 -8.90 16.85
N ASN A 143 -9.08 -7.60 17.11
CA ASN A 143 -9.13 -7.05 18.46
C ASN A 143 -10.45 -7.36 19.16
N ASP A 144 -11.58 -7.29 18.45
CA ASP A 144 -12.89 -7.64 19.01
C ASP A 144 -12.97 -9.15 19.33
N ASP A 145 -12.42 -9.99 18.46
CA ASP A 145 -12.28 -11.43 18.70
C ASP A 145 -11.41 -11.76 19.92
N GLU A 146 -10.35 -11.01 20.17
CA GLU A 146 -9.49 -11.17 21.34
C GLU A 146 -10.21 -10.74 22.63
N LYS A 147 -11.01 -9.66 22.58
CA LYS A 147 -11.81 -9.20 23.73
C LYS A 147 -12.86 -10.23 24.15
N LEU A 148 -13.53 -10.87 23.18
CA LEU A 148 -14.53 -11.90 23.44
C LEU A 148 -13.90 -13.13 24.15
N VAL A 149 -12.72 -13.57 23.71
CA VAL A 149 -12.00 -14.68 24.35
C VAL A 149 -11.62 -14.31 25.79
N LYS A 150 -11.08 -13.11 26.03
CA LYS A 150 -10.75 -12.62 27.38
C LYS A 150 -11.96 -12.39 28.28
N ALA A 151 -13.14 -12.14 27.71
CA ALA A 151 -14.38 -12.03 28.49
C ALA A 151 -14.86 -13.42 28.93
N ALA A 152 -14.79 -14.42 28.05
CA ALA A 152 -15.14 -15.80 28.39
C ALA A 152 -14.20 -16.38 29.47
N ASP A 153 -12.89 -16.12 29.38
CA ASP A 153 -11.92 -16.58 30.39
C ASP A 153 -12.12 -15.92 31.77
N ARG A 154 -12.78 -14.76 31.85
CA ARG A 154 -13.06 -14.08 33.12
C ARG A 154 -14.26 -14.64 33.88
N ILE A 155 -15.12 -15.43 33.22
CA ILE A 155 -16.32 -16.03 33.81
C ILE A 155 -16.03 -17.43 34.37
N ARG A 156 -14.88 -18.01 33.99
CA ARG A 156 -14.46 -19.37 34.35
C ARG A 156 -13.47 -19.34 35.51
#